data_AF-A0A1C6TNQ0-F1
#
_entry.id   AF-A0A1C6TNQ0-F1
#
_cell.length_a   1.000
_cell.length_b   1.000
_cell.length_c   1.000
_cell.angle_alpha   90.00
_cell.angle_beta   90.00
_cell.angle_gamma   90.00
#
_symmetry.space_group_name_H-M   'P 1'
#
loop_
_entity.id
_entity.type
_entity.pdbx_description
1 polymer ?
#
loop_
_entity_poly.entity_id
_entity_poly.type
_entity_poly.pdbx_seq_one_letter_code
_entity_poly.pdbx_strand_id
1 'polypeptide(L)'
;MTRAPASLPTKARPQDTDRQDALDTAARHAHRLVRAYGWLHVLTEPGRDPRPAPPLLTDDQRRTASVRAAAEATDRVATLRAGLSAAPAGAVPLRLDLVATRLATVRAVAGLAARLAVAGVVPFGEPVTEQNLTYVVDWIAGDGGPRSWAAPAAGPAYRRGVLADVDDARLVDQAATALRGAAERARQAAGIVEEAIAPYPNQPCPACRRRSLQIDATLPAERYWTVRCISAACRCTGPGCPCDQPVRIEGRGHVWAYADLPRLALAQQRIRLTHPVRSAATGHGGWPNRRRGDR
;
A
#
# COMPACT_ATOMS: atom_id res chain seq x y z
N MET A 1 49.88 -16.95 25.27
CA MET A 1 48.52 -16.62 24.78
C MET A 1 48.63 -15.44 23.83
N THR A 2 48.65 -15.71 22.53
CA THR A 2 48.86 -14.69 21.48
C THR A 2 47.50 -14.16 21.06
N ARG A 3 47.21 -12.88 21.35
CA ARG A 3 45.96 -12.22 20.96
C ARG A 3 45.96 -12.06 19.43
N ALA A 4 44.98 -12.64 18.75
CA ALA A 4 44.79 -12.43 17.32
C ALA A 4 44.55 -10.93 17.05
N PRO A 5 45.16 -10.35 16.01
CA PRO A 5 44.98 -8.94 15.68
C PRO A 5 43.53 -8.69 15.27
N ALA A 6 42.94 -7.63 15.81
CA ALA A 6 41.60 -7.19 15.45
C ALA A 6 41.60 -6.74 13.98
N SER A 7 40.90 -7.47 13.12
CA SER A 7 40.68 -7.09 11.72
C SER A 7 39.98 -5.73 11.69
N LEU A 8 40.66 -4.71 11.15
CA LEU A 8 40.06 -3.39 10.95
C LEU A 8 38.90 -3.52 9.93
N PRO A 9 37.78 -2.82 10.15
CA PRO A 9 36.66 -2.84 9.21
C PRO A 9 37.13 -2.27 7.87
N THR A 10 37.12 -3.11 6.83
CA THR A 10 37.39 -2.72 5.45
C THR A 10 36.36 -1.66 5.05
N LYS A 11 36.81 -0.45 4.67
CA LYS A 11 35.92 0.57 4.11
C LYS A 11 35.23 0.00 2.88
N ALA A 12 33.90 0.04 2.84
CA ALA A 12 33.12 -0.33 1.66
C ALA A 12 33.61 0.46 0.43
N ARG A 13 33.67 -0.18 -0.74
CA ARG A 13 34.09 0.51 -1.96
C ARG A 13 32.97 1.47 -2.39
N PRO A 14 33.28 2.65 -2.95
CA PRO A 14 32.26 3.57 -3.47
C PRO A 14 31.28 2.93 -4.48
N GLN A 15 31.71 1.90 -5.20
CA GLN A 15 30.84 1.15 -6.13
C GLN A 15 29.75 0.33 -5.42
N ASP A 16 29.97 -0.05 -4.16
CA ASP A 16 29.00 -0.81 -3.38
C ASP A 16 27.86 0.09 -2.88
N THR A 17 28.14 1.39 -2.65
CA THR A 17 27.11 2.35 -2.20
C THR A 17 26.14 2.71 -3.32
N ASP A 18 26.63 2.95 -4.53
CA ASP A 18 25.76 3.30 -5.67
C ASP A 18 24.82 2.14 -6.04
N ARG A 19 25.33 0.90 -6.03
CA ARG A 19 24.51 -0.30 -6.24
C ARG A 19 23.45 -0.46 -5.14
N GLN A 20 23.83 -0.29 -3.87
CA GLN A 20 22.89 -0.43 -2.76
C GLN A 20 21.79 0.63 -2.83
N ASP A 21 22.13 1.89 -3.15
CA ASP A 21 21.16 2.97 -3.33
C ASP A 21 20.19 2.68 -4.49
N ALA A 22 20.68 2.09 -5.58
CA ALA A 22 19.86 1.66 -6.70
C ALA A 22 18.92 0.50 -6.32
N LEU A 23 19.38 -0.47 -5.53
CA LEU A 23 18.54 -1.57 -5.01
C LEU A 23 17.43 -1.04 -4.10
N ASP A 24 17.77 -0.17 -3.15
CA ASP A 24 16.81 0.44 -2.24
C ASP A 24 15.78 1.29 -3.02
N THR A 25 16.22 1.96 -4.09
CA THR A 25 15.36 2.71 -5.00
C THR A 25 14.41 1.79 -5.76
N ALA A 26 14.91 0.68 -6.32
CA ALA A 26 14.09 -0.32 -7.00
C ALA A 26 13.02 -0.90 -6.07
N ALA A 27 13.39 -1.28 -4.84
CA ALA A 27 12.47 -1.82 -3.82
C ALA A 27 11.35 -0.82 -3.49
N ARG A 28 11.68 0.46 -3.27
CA ARG A 28 10.67 1.51 -3.07
C ARG A 28 9.70 1.63 -4.25
N HIS A 29 10.21 1.60 -5.49
CA HIS A 29 9.37 1.70 -6.68
C HIS A 29 8.51 0.45 -6.91
N ALA A 30 9.02 -0.75 -6.62
CA ALA A 30 8.27 -1.99 -6.65
C ALA A 30 7.10 -1.96 -5.65
N HIS A 31 7.35 -1.52 -4.41
CA HIS A 31 6.29 -1.37 -3.41
C HIS A 31 5.21 -0.37 -3.86
N ARG A 32 5.63 0.79 -4.40
CA ARG A 32 4.70 1.79 -4.96
C ARG A 32 3.88 1.23 -6.11
N LEU A 33 4.50 0.46 -6.99
CA LEU A 33 3.84 -0.17 -8.13
C LEU A 33 2.77 -1.17 -7.68
N VAL A 34 3.11 -2.11 -6.79
CA VAL A 34 2.16 -3.11 -6.26
C VAL A 34 0.91 -2.44 -5.68
N ARG A 35 1.10 -1.35 -4.94
CA ARG A 35 -0.01 -0.61 -4.33
C ARG A 35 -0.86 0.16 -5.33
N ALA A 36 -0.22 0.85 -6.27
CA ALA A 36 -0.94 1.56 -7.33
C ALA A 36 -1.72 0.59 -8.23
N TYR A 37 -1.15 -0.57 -8.53
CA TYR A 37 -1.81 -1.61 -9.30
C TYR A 37 -3.01 -2.22 -8.56
N GLY A 38 -2.91 -2.41 -7.24
CA GLY A 38 -4.05 -2.80 -6.41
C GLY A 38 -5.23 -1.82 -6.52
N TRP A 39 -4.94 -0.51 -6.55
CA TRP A 39 -5.96 0.51 -6.78
C TRP A 39 -6.57 0.44 -8.17
N LEU A 40 -5.77 0.24 -9.22
CA LEU A 40 -6.31 0.05 -10.57
C LEU A 40 -7.30 -1.11 -10.61
N HIS A 41 -6.99 -2.21 -9.93
CA HIS A 41 -7.88 -3.38 -9.89
C HIS A 41 -9.24 -3.05 -9.25
N VAL A 42 -9.24 -2.38 -8.08
CA VAL A 42 -10.46 -1.88 -7.40
C VAL A 42 -11.27 -0.95 -8.31
N LEU A 43 -10.57 -0.06 -9.00
CA LEU A 43 -11.20 0.94 -9.87
C LEU A 43 -11.74 0.35 -11.17
N THR A 44 -11.26 -0.83 -11.61
CA THR A 44 -11.78 -1.53 -12.79
C THR A 44 -12.84 -2.59 -12.48
N GLU A 45 -12.83 -3.17 -11.27
CA GLU A 45 -13.74 -4.24 -10.86
C GLU A 45 -14.46 -3.86 -9.53
N PRO A 46 -15.46 -2.96 -9.57
CA PRO A 46 -16.17 -2.54 -8.37
C PRO A 46 -16.87 -3.73 -7.69
N GLY A 47 -16.66 -3.89 -6.38
CA GLY A 47 -17.32 -4.92 -5.56
C GLY A 47 -16.49 -6.19 -5.34
N ARG A 48 -15.32 -6.33 -5.98
CA ARG A 48 -14.35 -7.36 -5.63
C ARG A 48 -13.50 -6.86 -4.46
N ASP A 49 -13.42 -7.65 -3.38
CA ASP A 49 -12.59 -7.32 -2.23
C ASP A 49 -11.12 -7.33 -2.67
N PRO A 50 -10.43 -6.18 -2.73
CA PRO A 50 -9.06 -6.16 -3.20
C PRO A 50 -8.20 -6.87 -2.16
N ARG A 51 -7.44 -7.85 -2.63
CA ARG A 51 -6.34 -8.42 -1.87
C ARG A 51 -5.03 -7.88 -2.43
N PRO A 52 -4.21 -7.20 -1.61
CA PRO A 52 -4.42 -6.84 -0.20
C PRO A 52 -5.45 -5.71 -0.01
N ALA A 53 -6.02 -5.63 1.21
CA ALA A 53 -7.08 -4.69 1.59
C ALA A 53 -6.79 -3.26 1.07
N PRO A 54 -7.81 -2.53 0.58
CA PRO A 54 -7.58 -1.25 -0.05
C PRO A 54 -7.03 -0.27 0.99
N PRO A 55 -6.08 0.62 0.64
CA PRO A 55 -5.62 1.64 1.57
C PRO A 55 -6.81 2.48 2.07
N LEU A 56 -6.81 2.82 3.36
CA LEU A 56 -7.84 3.72 3.92
C LEU A 56 -7.78 5.04 3.16
N LEU A 57 -8.85 5.36 2.44
CA LEU A 57 -9.02 6.63 1.74
C LEU A 57 -9.00 7.80 2.74
N THR A 58 -8.40 8.93 2.36
CA THR A 58 -8.63 10.21 3.04
C THR A 58 -10.10 10.62 2.89
N ASP A 59 -10.58 11.59 3.69
CA ASP A 59 -11.96 12.08 3.57
C ASP A 59 -12.23 12.68 2.18
N ASP A 60 -11.24 13.34 1.59
CA ASP A 60 -11.36 13.94 0.26
C ASP A 60 -11.36 12.86 -0.82
N GLN A 61 -10.45 11.88 -0.75
CA GLN A 61 -10.47 10.75 -1.68
C GLN A 61 -11.75 9.90 -1.54
N ARG A 62 -12.31 9.73 -0.32
CA ARG A 62 -13.63 9.12 -0.13
C ARG A 62 -14.71 9.91 -0.84
N ARG A 63 -14.72 11.24 -0.67
CA ARG A 63 -15.68 12.12 -1.33
C ARG A 63 -15.55 12.02 -2.85
N THR A 64 -14.34 12.12 -3.40
CA THR A 64 -14.07 11.96 -4.84
C THR A 64 -14.51 10.58 -5.34
N ALA A 65 -14.21 9.51 -4.60
CA ALA A 65 -14.63 8.15 -4.96
C ALA A 65 -16.16 8.00 -4.92
N SER A 66 -16.84 8.57 -3.92
CA SER A 66 -18.30 8.55 -3.81
C SER A 66 -18.98 9.38 -4.90
N VAL A 67 -18.50 10.58 -5.19
CA VAL A 67 -18.99 11.43 -6.29
C VAL A 67 -18.80 10.70 -7.62
N ARG A 68 -17.63 10.10 -7.83
CA ARG A 68 -17.32 9.34 -9.04
C ARG A 68 -18.17 8.08 -9.17
N ALA A 69 -18.39 7.34 -8.07
CA ALA A 69 -19.27 6.16 -8.05
C ALA A 69 -20.73 6.52 -8.31
N ALA A 70 -21.21 7.66 -7.79
CA ALA A 70 -22.55 8.16 -8.06
C ALA A 70 -22.72 8.55 -9.54
N ALA A 71 -21.75 9.26 -10.11
CA ALA A 71 -21.75 9.57 -11.54
C ALA A 71 -21.76 8.29 -12.39
N GLU A 72 -20.89 7.32 -12.09
CA GLU A 72 -20.83 6.05 -12.80
C GLU A 72 -22.14 5.24 -12.70
N ALA A 73 -22.80 5.26 -11.54
CA ALA A 73 -24.11 4.62 -11.37
C ALA A 73 -25.18 5.28 -12.25
N THR A 74 -25.21 6.61 -12.30
CA THR A 74 -26.12 7.37 -13.17
C THR A 74 -25.87 7.07 -14.65
N ASP A 75 -24.61 7.06 -15.08
CA ASP A 75 -24.23 6.80 -16.47
C ASP A 75 -24.47 5.35 -16.89
N ARG A 76 -24.26 4.39 -15.99
CA ARG A 76 -24.59 2.97 -16.21
C ARG A 76 -26.09 2.78 -16.40
N VAL A 77 -26.93 3.41 -15.58
CA VAL A 77 -28.39 3.35 -15.72
C VAL A 77 -28.85 3.98 -17.03
N ALA A 78 -28.26 5.12 -17.43
CA ALA A 78 -28.56 5.77 -18.70
C ALA A 78 -28.15 4.89 -19.90
N THR A 79 -26.94 4.32 -19.87
CA THR A 79 -26.40 3.45 -20.93
C THR A 79 -27.20 2.15 -21.06
N LEU A 80 -27.57 1.51 -19.95
CA LEU A 80 -28.38 0.29 -19.96
C LEU A 80 -29.80 0.55 -20.51
N ARG A 81 -30.39 1.72 -20.22
CA ARG A 81 -31.70 2.10 -20.75
C ARG A 81 -31.67 2.42 -22.25
N ALA A 82 -30.58 3.01 -22.73
CA ALA A 82 -30.44 3.38 -24.14
C ALA A 82 -30.01 2.20 -25.03
N GLY A 83 -29.49 1.11 -24.44
CA GLY A 83 -28.85 0.01 -25.15
C GLY A 83 -27.36 0.29 -25.34
N LEU A 84 -26.52 -0.76 -25.31
CA LEU A 84 -25.05 -0.65 -25.38
C LEU A 84 -24.52 0.12 -26.60
N SER A 85 -25.30 0.19 -27.68
CA SER A 85 -24.99 0.91 -28.91
C SER A 85 -25.40 2.39 -28.92
N ALA A 86 -26.11 2.88 -27.90
CA ALA A 86 -26.64 4.24 -27.85
C ALA A 86 -25.90 5.18 -26.88
N ALA A 87 -24.77 4.75 -26.32
CA ALA A 87 -23.93 5.63 -25.51
C ALA A 87 -23.37 6.76 -26.41
N PRO A 88 -23.66 8.04 -26.15
CA PRO A 88 -23.03 9.14 -26.88
C PRO A 88 -21.51 9.08 -26.67
N ALA A 89 -20.73 9.57 -27.63
CA ALA A 89 -19.26 9.55 -27.62
C ALA A 89 -18.59 10.26 -26.40
N GLY A 90 -19.37 10.80 -25.46
CA GLY A 90 -18.92 11.38 -24.19
C GLY A 90 -19.53 10.74 -22.93
N ALA A 91 -20.40 9.72 -23.04
CA ALA A 91 -20.84 8.94 -21.88
C ALA A 91 -19.65 8.12 -21.40
N VAL A 92 -19.26 8.34 -20.14
CA VAL A 92 -18.08 7.82 -19.41
C VAL A 92 -17.29 6.87 -20.28
N PRO A 93 -16.11 7.26 -20.82
CA PRO A 93 -15.29 6.30 -21.53
C PRO A 93 -15.25 5.08 -20.63
N LEU A 94 -15.76 3.96 -21.15
CA LEU A 94 -15.51 2.65 -20.56
C LEU A 94 -14.07 2.72 -20.09
N ARG A 95 -13.81 2.31 -18.85
CA ARG A 95 -12.54 2.51 -18.12
C ARG A 95 -11.35 1.77 -18.78
N LEU A 96 -11.39 1.61 -20.10
CA LEU A 96 -10.38 1.29 -21.09
C LEU A 96 -9.10 2.06 -20.85
N ASP A 97 -9.11 3.29 -20.33
CA ASP A 97 -7.91 3.99 -19.90
C ASP A 97 -7.23 3.27 -18.72
N LEU A 98 -8.00 2.87 -17.71
CA LEU A 98 -7.50 2.08 -16.58
C LEU A 98 -7.09 0.67 -17.01
N VAL A 99 -7.90 0.00 -17.84
CA VAL A 99 -7.59 -1.34 -18.38
C VAL A 99 -6.33 -1.30 -19.25
N ALA A 100 -6.20 -0.30 -20.14
CA ALA A 100 -5.00 -0.10 -20.94
C ALA A 100 -3.79 0.17 -20.04
N THR A 101 -3.96 0.96 -18.97
CA THR A 101 -2.89 1.20 -18.00
C THR A 101 -2.49 -0.07 -17.24
N ARG A 102 -3.45 -0.93 -16.85
CA ARG A 102 -3.17 -2.24 -16.24
C ARG A 102 -2.35 -3.12 -17.19
N LEU A 103 -2.80 -3.25 -18.43
CA LEU A 103 -2.12 -4.07 -19.44
C LEU A 103 -0.71 -3.52 -19.78
N ALA A 104 -0.57 -2.21 -19.92
CA ALA A 104 0.73 -1.55 -20.13
C ALA A 104 1.68 -1.78 -18.95
N THR A 105 1.14 -1.81 -17.73
CA THR A 105 1.91 -2.12 -16.51
C THR A 105 2.40 -3.57 -16.53
N VAL A 106 1.52 -4.54 -16.84
CA VAL A 106 1.90 -5.95 -16.99
C VAL A 106 2.99 -6.13 -18.04
N ARG A 107 2.85 -5.52 -19.21
CA ARG A 107 3.86 -5.57 -20.28
C ARG A 107 5.20 -4.98 -19.86
N ALA A 108 5.19 -3.87 -19.13
CA ALA A 108 6.41 -3.24 -18.63
C ALA A 108 7.17 -4.16 -17.65
N VAL A 109 6.44 -4.80 -16.72
CA VAL A 109 7.03 -5.77 -15.78
C VAL A 109 7.50 -7.04 -16.49
N ALA A 110 6.72 -7.55 -17.44
CA ALA A 110 7.10 -8.70 -18.28
C ALA A 110 8.40 -8.43 -19.06
N GLY A 111 8.50 -7.25 -19.68
CA GLY A 111 9.71 -6.83 -20.40
C GLY A 111 10.92 -6.68 -19.48
N LEU A 112 10.71 -6.21 -18.24
CA LEU A 112 11.77 -6.18 -17.23
C LEU A 112 12.23 -7.58 -16.82
N ALA A 113 11.30 -8.49 -16.52
CA ALA A 113 11.60 -9.88 -16.16
C ALA A 113 12.37 -10.59 -17.28
N ALA A 114 11.97 -10.39 -18.55
CA ALA A 114 12.67 -10.95 -19.70
C ALA A 114 14.11 -10.43 -19.83
N ARG A 115 14.35 -9.13 -19.60
CA ARG A 115 15.72 -8.56 -19.61
C ARG A 115 16.60 -9.16 -18.52
N LEU A 116 16.05 -9.37 -17.32
CA LEU A 116 16.77 -10.02 -16.23
C LEU A 116 17.13 -11.47 -16.60
N ALA A 117 16.21 -12.21 -17.23
CA ALA A 117 16.47 -13.57 -17.69
C ALA A 117 17.59 -13.63 -18.75
N VAL A 118 17.62 -12.69 -19.70
CA VAL A 118 18.71 -12.57 -20.70
C VAL A 118 20.06 -12.27 -20.02
N ALA A 119 20.05 -11.56 -18.89
CA ALA A 119 21.24 -11.30 -18.09
C ALA A 119 21.67 -12.49 -17.19
N GLY A 120 21.05 -13.66 -17.33
CA GLY A 120 21.41 -14.87 -16.60
C GLY A 120 20.72 -15.04 -15.24
N VAL A 121 19.78 -14.16 -14.89
CA VAL A 121 18.94 -14.32 -13.70
C VAL A 121 17.95 -15.46 -13.93
N VAL A 122 17.75 -16.32 -12.94
CA VAL A 122 16.76 -17.41 -13.03
C VAL A 122 15.38 -16.82 -13.31
N PRO A 123 14.69 -17.19 -14.41
CA PRO A 123 13.43 -16.56 -14.78
C PRO A 123 12.33 -16.87 -13.76
N PHE A 124 11.37 -15.96 -13.65
CA PHE A 124 10.09 -16.28 -13.04
C PHE A 124 9.45 -17.41 -13.84
N GLY A 125 9.20 -18.56 -13.20
CA GLY A 125 8.84 -19.82 -13.88
C GLY A 125 7.49 -19.83 -14.61
N GLU A 126 6.77 -18.72 -14.63
CA GLU A 126 5.48 -18.55 -15.28
C GLU A 126 5.47 -17.28 -16.15
N PRO A 127 4.63 -17.20 -17.18
CA PRO A 127 4.39 -15.94 -17.87
C PRO A 127 3.86 -14.86 -16.91
N VAL A 128 4.30 -13.61 -17.10
CA VAL A 128 3.78 -12.48 -16.33
C VAL A 128 2.37 -12.14 -16.82
N THR A 129 1.40 -12.20 -15.91
CA THR A 129 -0.02 -11.93 -16.15
C THR A 129 -0.55 -10.91 -15.16
N GLU A 130 -1.78 -10.43 -15.36
CA GLU A 130 -2.44 -9.55 -14.38
C GLU A 130 -2.60 -10.22 -13.00
N GLN A 131 -2.75 -11.54 -12.97
CA GLN A 131 -3.05 -12.32 -11.76
C GLN A 131 -1.82 -12.54 -10.89
N ASN A 132 -0.64 -12.63 -11.50
CA ASN A 132 0.62 -12.86 -10.78
C ASN A 132 1.55 -11.63 -10.73
N LEU A 133 1.14 -10.48 -11.28
CA LEU A 133 1.98 -9.27 -11.35
C LEU A 133 2.60 -8.90 -10.00
N THR A 134 1.82 -8.94 -8.91
CA THR A 134 2.32 -8.57 -7.58
C THR A 134 3.42 -9.52 -7.11
N TYR A 135 3.30 -10.82 -7.40
CA TYR A 135 4.34 -11.80 -7.11
C TYR A 135 5.59 -11.60 -7.96
N VAL A 136 5.43 -11.23 -9.25
CA VAL A 136 6.56 -10.95 -10.14
C VAL A 136 7.33 -9.72 -9.68
N VAL A 137 6.63 -8.64 -9.31
CA VAL A 137 7.26 -7.41 -8.81
C VAL A 137 8.00 -7.67 -7.49
N ASP A 138 7.43 -8.48 -6.60
CA ASP A 138 8.08 -8.93 -5.37
C ASP A 138 9.29 -9.84 -5.64
N TRP A 139 9.20 -10.73 -6.63
CA TRP A 139 10.34 -11.53 -7.10
C TRP A 139 11.47 -10.64 -7.64
N ILE A 140 11.17 -9.56 -8.37
CA ILE A 140 12.17 -8.63 -8.91
C ILE A 140 12.91 -7.88 -7.80
N ALA A 141 12.18 -7.21 -6.90
CA ALA A 141 12.75 -6.21 -6.00
C ALA A 141 12.19 -6.23 -4.56
N GLY A 142 11.42 -7.25 -4.20
CA GLY A 142 10.86 -7.41 -2.87
C GLY A 142 11.85 -7.98 -1.86
N ASP A 143 11.52 -7.89 -0.57
CA ASP A 143 12.33 -8.44 0.53
C ASP A 143 12.16 -9.97 0.71
N GLY A 144 11.72 -10.67 -0.34
CA GLY A 144 11.38 -12.08 -0.29
C GLY A 144 10.01 -12.32 0.34
N GLY A 145 8.94 -12.26 -0.46
CA GLY A 145 7.61 -12.65 -0.02
C GLY A 145 7.55 -14.10 0.51
N PRO A 146 6.48 -14.46 1.24
CA PRO A 146 6.38 -15.69 2.03
C PRO A 146 6.33 -16.99 1.21
N ARG A 147 6.45 -16.92 -0.12
CA ARG A 147 6.51 -18.09 -0.99
C ARG A 147 7.90 -18.19 -1.58
N SER A 148 8.61 -19.20 -1.13
CA SER A 148 9.81 -19.77 -1.74
C SER A 148 9.57 -20.02 -3.24
N TRP A 149 9.89 -19.04 -4.09
CA TRP A 149 9.87 -19.23 -5.54
C TRP A 149 11.11 -20.02 -5.92
N ALA A 150 10.88 -21.30 -6.21
CA ALA A 150 11.79 -22.30 -6.76
C ALA A 150 13.27 -22.06 -6.45
N ALA A 151 13.73 -22.64 -5.34
CA ALA A 151 15.11 -23.10 -5.31
C ALA A 151 15.27 -24.05 -6.53
N PRO A 152 16.26 -23.85 -7.41
CA PRO A 152 16.78 -24.98 -8.17
C PRO A 152 17.07 -26.09 -7.15
N ALA A 153 16.96 -27.37 -7.52
CA ALA A 153 17.27 -28.49 -6.62
C ALA A 153 18.68 -28.44 -5.97
N ALA A 154 19.51 -27.45 -6.33
CA ALA A 154 20.82 -27.15 -5.78
C ALA A 154 21.12 -25.65 -5.50
N GLY A 155 20.15 -24.72 -5.47
CA GLY A 155 20.43 -23.26 -5.43
C GLY A 155 19.87 -22.47 -4.23
N PRO A 156 20.49 -21.32 -3.85
CA PRO A 156 20.09 -20.52 -2.69
C PRO A 156 18.72 -19.84 -2.89
N ALA A 157 17.94 -19.76 -1.82
CA ALA A 157 16.72 -18.97 -1.78
C ALA A 157 17.05 -17.47 -1.82
N TYR A 158 16.42 -16.73 -2.73
CA TYR A 158 16.56 -15.28 -2.86
C TYR A 158 16.14 -14.57 -1.56
N ARG A 159 17.09 -13.89 -0.89
CA ARG A 159 16.83 -13.19 0.38
C ARG A 159 16.26 -11.77 0.20
N ARG A 160 16.42 -11.14 -0.97
CA ARG A 160 16.07 -9.74 -1.26
C ARG A 160 15.68 -9.51 -2.74
N GLY A 161 14.86 -10.39 -3.29
CA GLY A 161 14.50 -10.35 -4.71
C GLY A 161 15.69 -10.64 -5.61
N VAL A 162 15.46 -10.82 -6.90
CA VAL A 162 16.55 -11.20 -7.82
C VAL A 162 17.51 -10.07 -8.14
N LEU A 163 17.08 -8.80 -8.02
CA LEU A 163 17.99 -7.67 -8.26
C LEU A 163 19.16 -7.63 -7.27
N ALA A 164 18.99 -8.13 -6.04
CA ALA A 164 20.07 -8.17 -5.07
C ALA A 164 21.24 -9.05 -5.53
N ASP A 165 20.98 -10.07 -6.35
CA ASP A 165 22.00 -11.00 -6.87
C ASP A 165 22.57 -10.55 -8.23
N VAL A 166 22.09 -9.43 -8.78
CA VAL A 166 22.61 -8.85 -10.03
C VAL A 166 23.82 -7.96 -9.74
N ASP A 167 25.00 -8.36 -10.21
CA ASP A 167 26.23 -7.57 -10.06
C ASP A 167 26.33 -6.40 -11.04
N ASP A 168 25.57 -6.42 -12.15
CA ASP A 168 25.51 -5.32 -13.12
C ASP A 168 24.69 -4.13 -12.58
N ALA A 169 25.40 -3.11 -12.06
CA ALA A 169 24.80 -1.88 -11.55
C ALA A 169 23.94 -1.13 -12.60
N ARG A 170 24.30 -1.21 -13.90
CA ARG A 170 23.52 -0.57 -14.96
C ARG A 170 22.18 -1.28 -15.15
N LEU A 171 22.17 -2.61 -15.03
CA LEU A 171 20.93 -3.39 -15.10
C LEU A 171 20.02 -3.09 -13.89
N VAL A 172 20.59 -2.93 -12.69
CA VAL A 172 19.84 -2.54 -11.49
C VAL A 172 19.21 -1.14 -11.66
N ASP A 173 19.96 -0.16 -12.17
CA ASP A 173 19.42 1.19 -12.42
C ASP A 173 18.32 1.21 -13.49
N GLN A 174 18.49 0.43 -14.56
CA GLN A 174 17.45 0.24 -15.58
C GLN A 174 16.18 -0.39 -15.00
N ALA A 175 16.33 -1.36 -14.09
CA ALA A 175 15.20 -1.97 -13.39
C ALA A 175 14.50 -0.95 -12.48
N ALA A 176 15.25 -0.17 -11.70
CA ALA A 176 14.72 0.89 -10.86
C ALA A 176 13.93 1.93 -11.69
N THR A 177 14.48 2.36 -12.82
CA THR A 177 13.82 3.30 -13.74
C THR A 177 12.56 2.70 -14.37
N ALA A 178 12.58 1.44 -14.79
CA ALA A 178 11.40 0.77 -15.34
C ALA A 178 10.27 0.63 -14.30
N LEU A 179 10.62 0.26 -13.06
CA LEU A 179 9.68 0.17 -11.94
C LEU A 179 9.10 1.53 -11.58
N ARG A 180 9.92 2.60 -11.56
CA ARG A 180 9.48 3.97 -11.36
C ARG A 180 8.45 4.40 -12.39
N GLY A 181 8.76 4.24 -13.68
CA GLY A 181 7.85 4.62 -14.76
C GLY A 181 6.54 3.83 -14.75
N ALA A 182 6.59 2.53 -14.40
CA ALA A 182 5.38 1.74 -14.22
C ALA A 182 4.55 2.22 -13.02
N ALA A 183 5.20 2.51 -11.89
CA ALA A 183 4.54 3.00 -10.68
C ALA A 183 3.87 4.36 -10.92
N GLU A 184 4.55 5.29 -11.59
CA GLU A 184 4.03 6.62 -11.91
C GLU A 184 2.80 6.56 -12.82
N ARG A 185 2.86 5.77 -13.90
CA ARG A 185 1.70 5.55 -14.79
C ARG A 185 0.51 4.96 -14.03
N ALA A 186 0.75 3.92 -13.22
CA ALA A 186 -0.31 3.29 -12.45
C ALA A 186 -0.94 4.26 -11.44
N ARG A 187 -0.12 5.08 -10.76
CA ARG A 187 -0.59 6.11 -9.82
C ARG A 187 -1.40 7.19 -10.50
N GLN A 188 -0.93 7.70 -11.63
CA GLN A 188 -1.61 8.75 -12.38
C GLN A 188 -3.00 8.27 -12.82
N ALA A 189 -3.09 7.09 -13.42
CA ALA A 189 -4.36 6.48 -13.82
C ALA A 189 -5.28 6.22 -12.61
N ALA A 190 -4.72 5.77 -11.49
CA ALA A 190 -5.48 5.58 -10.25
C ALA A 190 -5.89 6.89 -9.55
N GLY A 191 -5.41 8.06 -10.02
CA GLY A 191 -5.65 9.35 -9.36
C GLY A 191 -4.96 9.47 -7.99
N ILE A 192 -3.85 8.76 -7.79
CA ILE A 192 -3.08 8.76 -6.54
C ILE A 192 -2.11 9.94 -6.55
N VAL A 193 -2.62 11.10 -6.12
CA VAL A 193 -1.87 12.38 -6.10
C VAL A 193 -0.78 12.40 -5.03
N GLU A 194 -0.98 11.69 -3.91
CA GLU A 194 -0.02 11.60 -2.79
C GLU A 194 0.33 10.15 -2.51
N GLU A 195 1.54 9.87 -2.01
CA GLU A 195 1.97 8.51 -1.70
C GLU A 195 0.93 7.87 -0.77
N ALA A 196 0.27 6.81 -1.25
CA ALA A 196 -0.75 6.17 -0.46
C ALA A 196 -0.10 5.75 0.86
N ILE A 197 -0.76 5.96 1.98
CA ILE A 197 -0.19 5.65 3.29
C ILE A 197 -0.98 4.45 3.80
N ALA A 198 -0.27 3.39 4.24
CA ALA A 198 -0.95 2.14 4.59
C ALA A 198 -1.84 2.38 5.82
N PRO A 199 -3.05 1.80 5.90
CA PRO A 199 -3.84 1.93 7.12
C PRO A 199 -3.12 1.32 8.32
N TYR A 200 -3.07 2.03 9.46
CA TYR A 200 -2.57 1.43 10.69
C TYR A 200 -3.63 0.47 11.26
N PRO A 201 -3.32 -0.83 11.42
CA PRO A 201 -4.34 -1.84 11.64
C PRO A 201 -5.06 -1.66 12.98
N ASN A 202 -6.39 -1.61 12.92
CA ASN A 202 -7.33 -1.76 14.04
C ASN A 202 -7.16 -0.84 15.26
N GLN A 203 -6.31 0.18 15.20
CA GLN A 203 -6.17 1.14 16.29
C GLN A 203 -6.86 2.47 15.99
N PRO A 204 -7.74 2.96 16.89
CA PRO A 204 -8.29 4.29 16.79
C PRO A 204 -7.23 5.33 17.17
N CYS A 205 -7.32 6.52 16.56
CA CYS A 205 -6.56 7.67 17.01
C CYS A 205 -6.83 7.94 18.51
N PRO A 206 -5.80 8.10 19.36
CA PRO A 206 -5.98 8.39 20.78
C PRO A 206 -6.82 9.65 21.04
N ALA A 207 -6.67 10.67 20.18
CA ALA A 207 -7.37 11.94 20.31
C ALA A 207 -8.83 11.89 19.81
N CYS A 208 -9.04 11.63 18.51
CA CYS A 208 -10.40 11.68 17.94
C CYS A 208 -11.17 10.36 17.99
N ARG A 209 -10.53 9.27 18.44
CA ARG A 209 -11.08 7.90 18.51
C ARG A 209 -11.54 7.30 17.17
N ARG A 210 -11.33 7.99 16.04
CA ARG A 210 -11.62 7.47 14.70
C ARG A 210 -10.53 6.51 14.23
N ARG A 211 -10.89 5.50 13.42
CA ARG A 211 -9.96 4.59 12.75
C ARG A 211 -9.36 5.24 11.50
N SER A 212 -8.69 6.36 11.71
CA SER A 212 -8.13 7.22 10.66
C SER A 212 -6.61 7.32 10.79
N LEU A 213 -5.97 6.27 11.29
CA LEU A 213 -4.51 6.21 11.40
C LEU A 213 -3.91 5.60 10.15
N GLN A 214 -2.79 6.16 9.69
CA GLN A 214 -2.10 5.76 8.48
C GLN A 214 -0.58 5.72 8.73
N ILE A 215 0.09 4.64 8.33
CA ILE A 215 1.54 4.39 8.40
C ILE A 215 2.24 4.93 7.17
N ASP A 216 3.04 5.97 7.38
CA ASP A 216 4.03 6.45 6.45
C ASP A 216 5.28 5.57 6.56
N ALA A 217 5.40 4.66 5.60
CA ALA A 217 6.51 3.73 5.44
C ALA A 217 7.46 4.15 4.32
N THR A 218 7.61 5.47 4.09
CA THR A 218 8.52 6.00 3.05
C THR A 218 9.98 5.66 3.30
N LEU A 219 10.36 5.41 4.56
CA LEU A 219 11.72 5.02 4.95
C LEU A 219 11.86 3.50 5.04
N PRO A 220 13.02 2.92 4.67
CA PRO A 220 13.17 1.47 4.52
C PRO A 220 13.15 0.69 5.85
N ALA A 221 13.52 1.30 6.97
CA ALA A 221 13.51 0.63 8.27
C ALA A 221 12.28 1.02 9.10
N GLU A 222 11.57 0.02 9.64
CA GLU A 222 10.34 0.19 10.43
C GLU A 222 10.47 1.18 11.60
N ARG A 223 11.66 1.25 12.20
CA ARG A 223 11.94 2.19 13.30
C ARG A 223 11.79 3.67 12.91
N TYR A 224 11.85 3.98 11.62
CA TYR A 224 11.68 5.33 11.09
C TYR A 224 10.30 5.55 10.47
N TRP A 225 9.44 4.53 10.44
CA TRP A 225 8.07 4.72 9.98
C TRP A 225 7.35 5.65 10.93
N THR A 226 6.47 6.47 10.37
CA THR A 226 5.59 7.32 11.18
C THR A 226 4.15 6.89 11.00
N VAL A 227 3.30 7.20 11.96
CA VAL A 227 1.87 6.99 11.85
C VAL A 227 1.19 8.32 12.07
N ARG A 228 0.30 8.70 11.16
CA ARG A 228 -0.43 9.97 11.23
C ARG A 228 -1.94 9.75 11.29
N CYS A 229 -2.63 10.63 12.02
CA CYS A 229 -4.09 10.71 11.90
C CYS A 229 -4.46 11.58 10.69
N ILE A 230 -5.21 11.01 9.73
CA ILE A 230 -5.60 11.72 8.50
C ILE A 230 -6.91 12.50 8.59
N SER A 231 -7.60 12.42 9.73
CA SER A 231 -8.82 13.21 9.92
C SER A 231 -8.44 14.68 9.96
N ALA A 232 -8.85 15.47 8.97
CA ALA A 232 -8.51 16.91 8.89
C ALA A 232 -8.98 17.70 10.12
N ALA A 233 -10.07 17.25 10.74
CA ALA A 233 -10.63 17.78 11.98
C ALA A 233 -9.86 17.34 13.25
N CYS A 234 -8.92 16.41 13.16
CA CYS A 234 -8.15 15.91 14.29
C CYS A 234 -6.82 16.67 14.41
N ARG A 235 -6.83 17.74 15.19
CA ARG A 235 -5.65 18.57 15.47
C ARG A 235 -5.29 18.50 16.96
N CYS A 236 -4.01 18.67 17.26
CA CYS A 236 -3.52 18.76 18.62
C CYS A 236 -3.99 20.06 19.25
N THR A 237 -4.47 19.99 20.49
CA THR A 237 -4.95 21.14 21.27
C THR A 237 -3.91 21.60 22.30
N GLY A 238 -2.64 21.22 22.11
CA GLY A 238 -1.54 21.59 23.01
C GLY A 238 -1.50 20.77 24.31
N PRO A 239 -1.09 21.38 25.45
CA PRO A 239 -1.08 20.74 26.76
C PRO A 239 -2.45 20.15 27.10
N GLY A 240 -2.49 18.92 27.63
CA GLY A 240 -3.75 18.21 27.93
C GLY A 240 -4.41 17.48 26.75
N CYS A 241 -3.93 17.63 25.51
CA CYS A 241 -4.44 16.84 24.39
C CYS A 241 -4.24 15.33 24.65
N PRO A 242 -5.28 14.48 24.48
CA PRO A 242 -5.20 13.02 24.74
C PRO A 242 -4.50 12.24 23.61
N CYS A 243 -3.68 12.91 22.79
CA CYS A 243 -2.96 12.31 21.68
C CYS A 243 -1.69 11.54 22.10
N ASP A 244 -1.28 11.67 23.36
CA ASP A 244 -0.11 10.99 23.94
C ASP A 244 1.20 11.20 23.16
N GLN A 245 1.30 12.30 22.40
CA GLN A 245 2.53 12.65 21.71
C GLN A 245 3.59 13.13 22.69
N PRO A 246 4.87 12.73 22.51
CA PRO A 246 5.97 13.24 23.32
C PRO A 246 6.16 14.74 23.10
N VAL A 247 5.91 15.23 21.88
CA VAL A 247 5.94 16.65 21.52
C VAL A 247 4.55 17.06 21.05
N ARG A 248 3.93 18.02 21.74
CA ARG A 248 2.57 18.51 21.43
C ARG A 248 2.66 19.91 20.85
N ILE A 249 2.20 20.08 19.63
CA ILE A 249 2.19 21.37 18.92
C ILE A 249 0.76 21.69 18.54
N GLU A 250 0.19 22.74 19.14
CA GLU A 250 -1.18 23.16 18.90
C GLU A 250 -1.46 23.41 17.41
N GLY A 251 -2.64 23.00 16.95
CA GLY A 251 -3.09 23.13 15.56
C GLY A 251 -2.48 22.11 14.58
N ARG A 252 -1.43 21.36 14.96
CA ARG A 252 -0.84 20.34 14.08
C ARG A 252 -1.60 19.01 14.09
N GLY A 253 -1.53 18.27 12.98
CA GLY A 253 -2.06 16.91 12.91
C GLY A 253 -1.19 15.97 13.76
N HIS A 254 -1.80 14.94 14.33
CA HIS A 254 -1.07 13.97 15.14
C HIS A 254 -0.22 13.03 14.28
N VAL A 255 1.10 13.02 14.53
CA VAL A 255 2.10 12.10 13.97
C VAL A 255 2.92 11.41 15.08
N TRP A 256 2.98 10.08 15.09
CA TRP A 256 3.76 9.26 16.04
C TRP A 256 4.88 8.53 15.31
N ALA A 257 5.97 8.19 16.00
CA ALA A 257 6.86 7.15 15.51
C ALA A 257 6.14 5.80 15.60
N TYR A 258 6.36 4.91 14.63
CA TYR A 258 5.73 3.59 14.60
C TYR A 258 6.03 2.78 15.87
N ALA A 259 7.26 2.90 16.39
CA ALA A 259 7.71 2.24 17.61
C ALA A 259 6.98 2.70 18.90
N ASP A 260 6.32 3.87 18.88
CA ASP A 260 5.62 4.40 20.05
C ASP A 260 4.17 3.88 20.18
N LEU A 261 3.60 3.32 19.12
CA LEU A 261 2.20 2.89 19.11
C LEU A 261 1.85 1.65 19.94
N PRO A 262 2.72 0.64 20.12
CA PRO A 262 2.46 -0.43 21.08
C PRO A 262 2.24 0.10 22.51
N ARG A 263 2.95 1.18 22.88
CA ARG A 263 2.74 1.87 24.17
C ARG A 263 1.38 2.58 24.20
N LEU A 264 0.93 3.13 23.07
CA LEU A 264 -0.38 3.77 22.93
C LEU A 264 -1.54 2.77 23.05
N ALA A 265 -1.40 1.58 22.48
CA ALA A 265 -2.39 0.51 22.62
C ALA A 265 -2.60 0.13 24.10
N LEU A 266 -1.49 -0.03 24.83
CA LEU A 266 -1.50 -0.33 26.27
C LEU A 266 -2.06 0.82 27.11
N ALA A 267 -1.74 2.07 26.78
CA ALA A 267 -2.28 3.26 27.45
C ALA A 267 -3.80 3.39 27.25
N GLN A 268 -4.29 3.17 26.02
CA GLN A 268 -5.73 3.19 25.72
C GLN A 268 -6.48 2.06 26.44
N GLN A 269 -5.87 0.88 26.56
CA GLN A 269 -6.45 -0.25 27.30
C GLN A 269 -6.59 0.10 28.80
N ARG A 270 -5.60 0.79 29.39
CA ARG A 270 -5.67 1.27 30.78
C ARG A 270 -6.76 2.33 31.00
N ILE A 271 -6.91 3.29 30.09
CA ILE A 271 -7.94 4.34 30.18
C ILE A 271 -9.36 3.75 30.16
N ARG A 272 -9.59 2.70 29.35
CA ARG A 272 -10.89 1.99 29.33
C ARG A 272 -11.19 1.28 30.65
N LEU A 273 -10.17 0.83 31.36
CA LEU A 273 -10.32 0.16 32.66
C LEU A 273 -10.55 1.16 33.79
N THR A 274 -9.99 2.37 33.71
CA THR A 274 -10.16 3.42 34.74
C THR A 274 -11.41 4.27 34.56
N HIS A 275 -11.96 4.36 33.35
CA HIS A 275 -13.24 5.02 33.08
C HIS A 275 -14.23 4.00 32.51
N PRO A 276 -14.92 3.21 33.36
CA PRO A 276 -16.01 2.37 32.86
C PRO A 276 -17.01 3.28 32.16
N VAL A 277 -17.23 3.03 30.87
CA VAL A 277 -18.28 3.68 30.10
C VAL A 277 -19.59 3.29 30.78
N ARG A 278 -20.10 4.15 31.65
CA ARG A 278 -21.47 4.06 32.14
C ARG A 278 -22.34 4.36 30.92
N SER A 279 -22.78 3.31 30.22
CA SER A 279 -23.83 3.46 29.22
C SER A 279 -25.09 3.90 29.97
N ALA A 280 -25.32 5.21 30.04
CA ALA A 280 -26.61 5.79 30.43
C ALA A 280 -27.64 5.65 29.29
N ALA A 281 -27.57 4.56 28.52
CA ALA A 281 -28.53 4.23 27.48
C ALA A 281 -29.60 3.33 28.09
N THR A 282 -30.65 3.97 28.58
CA THR A 282 -32.01 3.45 28.64
C THR A 282 -32.31 2.61 27.38
N GLY A 283 -32.91 1.45 27.59
CA GLY A 283 -32.97 0.34 26.63
C GLY A 283 -33.38 0.70 25.20
N HIS A 284 -32.67 0.11 24.24
CA HIS A 284 -33.18 0.00 22.88
C HIS A 284 -34.36 -0.96 22.88
N GLY A 285 -35.54 -0.39 22.60
CA GLY A 285 -36.81 -1.09 22.45
C GLY A 285 -36.71 -2.32 21.56
N GLY A 286 -37.45 -3.34 21.97
CA GLY A 286 -37.49 -4.65 21.35
C GLY A 286 -37.78 -4.63 19.86
N TRP A 287 -37.13 -5.55 19.15
CA TRP A 287 -37.57 -5.99 17.84
C TRP A 287 -38.93 -6.68 17.97
N PRO A 288 -40.02 -6.20 17.35
CA PRO A 288 -41.26 -6.94 17.35
C PRO A 288 -41.13 -8.18 16.46
N ASN A 289 -41.47 -9.32 17.06
CA ASN A 289 -41.66 -10.61 16.41
C ASN A 289 -42.48 -10.47 15.11
N ARG A 290 -41.87 -10.82 13.97
CA ARG A 290 -42.61 -11.09 12.73
C ARG A 290 -43.45 -12.36 12.96
N ARG A 291 -44.77 -12.20 13.07
CA ARG A 291 -45.71 -13.31 12.99
C ARG A 291 -45.70 -13.88 11.56
N ARG A 292 -45.75 -15.21 11.52
CA ARG A 292 -45.96 -16.05 10.33
C ARG A 292 -47.24 -15.62 9.62
N GLY A 293 -47.18 -15.58 8.29
CA GLY A 293 -48.37 -15.50 7.45
C GLY A 293 -49.00 -16.87 7.32
N ASP A 294 -50.31 -16.93 7.57
CA ASP A 294 -51.21 -17.91 6.99
C ASP A 294 -51.97 -17.20 5.87
N ARG A 295 -51.81 -17.69 4.63
CA ARG A 295 -52.81 -17.75 3.55
C ARG A 295 -52.25 -18.59 2.42
#